data_AF-A0A165R6T9-F1
#
_entry.id   AF-A0A165R6T9-F1
#
_cell.length_a   1.000
_cell.length_b   1.000
_cell.length_c   1.000
_cell.angle_alpha   90.00
_cell.angle_beta   90.00
_cell.angle_gamma   90.00
#
_symmetry.space_group_name_H-M   'P 1'
#
loop_
_entity.id
_entity.type
_entity.pdbx_description
1 polymer ?
#
loop_
_entity_poly.entity_id
_entity_poly.type
_entity_poly.pdbx_seq_one_letter_code
_entity_poly.pdbx_strand_id
1 'polypeptide(L)' 'PKELSRKLLPKWMGPYKIERDFGNNSYCLELPTNLQSRGIHNVFHSSLLRIHEPNDD' A
#
# COMPACT_ATOMS: atom_id res chain seq x y z
N PRO A 1 -23.38 13.01 13.70
CA PRO A 1 -22.60 11.93 13.08
C PRO A 1 -21.27 11.73 13.83
N LYS A 2 -21.23 10.71 14.70
CA LYS A 2 -20.11 10.45 15.63
C LYS A 2 -18.80 10.22 14.88
N GLU A 3 -17.81 11.04 15.21
CA GLU A 3 -16.42 10.92 14.77
C GLU A 3 -15.86 9.56 15.22
N LEU A 4 -15.87 8.57 14.32
CA LEU A 4 -15.12 7.35 14.51
C LEU A 4 -13.65 7.73 14.62
N SER A 5 -13.12 7.72 15.84
CA SER A 5 -11.76 8.12 16.14
C SER A 5 -10.80 7.28 15.29
N ARG A 6 -10.11 7.89 14.31
CA ARG A 6 -9.12 7.24 13.41
C ARG A 6 -7.92 6.61 14.15
N LYS A 7 -7.91 6.62 15.49
CA LYS A 7 -6.80 6.19 16.35
C LYS A 7 -6.47 4.70 16.27
N LEU A 8 -7.36 3.86 15.75
CA LEU A 8 -7.15 2.40 15.63
C LEU A 8 -6.99 1.91 14.19
N LEU A 9 -6.96 2.81 13.19
CA LEU A 9 -6.74 2.36 11.82
C LEU A 9 -5.25 2.04 11.59
N PRO A 10 -4.93 0.92 10.91
CA PRO A 10 -3.56 0.60 10.57
C PRO A 10 -3.01 1.70 9.64
N LYS A 11 -1.80 2.18 9.97
CA LYS A 11 -1.12 3.22 9.18
C LYS A 11 -0.68 2.72 7.79
N TRP A 12 -0.41 1.42 7.69
CA TRP A 12 0.07 0.76 6.48
C TRP A 12 -0.86 -0.38 6.12
N MET A 13 -1.14 -0.57 4.84
CA MET A 13 -1.96 -1.68 4.36
C MET A 13 -1.07 -2.73 3.73
N GLY A 14 -0.98 -3.91 4.37
CA GLY A 14 -0.45 -5.15 3.81
C GLY A 14 0.98 -5.11 3.23
N PRO A 15 1.62 -6.27 3.06
CA PRO A 15 2.71 -6.40 2.10
C PRO A 15 2.10 -6.55 0.70
N TYR A 16 2.55 -5.72 -0.24
CA TYR A 16 2.28 -5.91 -1.67
C TYR A 16 3.59 -6.15 -2.39
N LYS A 17 3.57 -7.05 -3.37
CA LYS A 17 4.73 -7.29 -4.23
C LYS A 17 4.87 -6.14 -5.21
N ILE A 18 6.11 -5.73 -5.48
CA ILE A 18 6.40 -4.79 -6.56
C ILE A 18 6.40 -5.60 -7.86
N GLU A 19 5.49 -5.28 -8.76
CA GLU A 19 5.39 -5.89 -10.09
C GLU A 19 6.39 -5.23 -11.06
N ARG A 20 6.59 -3.91 -10.95
CA ARG A 20 7.45 -3.14 -11.86
C ARG A 20 8.04 -1.91 -11.20
N ASP A 21 9.29 -1.59 -11.53
CA ASP A 21 9.89 -0.29 -11.24
C ASP A 21 9.83 0.62 -12.49
N PHE A 22 9.57 1.91 -12.29
CA PHE A 22 9.52 2.89 -13.40
C PHE A 22 10.77 3.78 -13.49
N GLY A 23 11.80 3.55 -12.67
CA GLY A 23 13.02 4.37 -12.64
C GLY A 23 12.87 5.82 -12.16
N ASN A 24 11.64 6.30 -11.93
CA ASN A 24 11.36 7.66 -11.47
C ASN A 24 10.78 7.68 -10.04
N ASN A 25 11.29 6.82 -9.16
CA ASN A 25 10.78 6.61 -7.79
C ASN A 25 9.32 6.14 -7.69
N SER A 26 8.69 5.80 -8.81
CA SER A 26 7.36 5.20 -8.86
C SER A 26 7.47 3.70 -9.06
N TYR A 27 6.64 2.96 -8.35
CA TYR A 27 6.61 1.49 -8.36
C TYR A 27 5.18 1.02 -8.61
N CYS A 28 5.03 0.03 -9.48
CA CYS A 28 3.79 -0.70 -9.67
C CYS A 28 3.72 -1.82 -8.62
N LEU A 29 2.65 -1.87 -7.84
CA LEU A 29 2.37 -2.91 -6.87
C LEU A 29 1.32 -3.89 -7.40
N GLU A 30 1.45 -5.16 -7.04
CA GLU A 30 0.39 -6.13 -7.25
C GLU A 30 -0.71 -5.91 -6.20
N LEU A 31 -1.66 -5.02 -6.53
CA LEU A 31 -2.81 -4.76 -5.68
C LEU A 31 -3.89 -5.84 -5.88
N PRO A 32 -4.56 -6.31 -4.80
CA PRO A 32 -5.69 -7.21 -4.94
C PRO A 32 -6.84 -6.53 -5.72
N THR A 33 -7.56 -7.32 -6.51
CA THR A 33 -8.66 -6.85 -7.38
C THR A 33 -9.72 -6.06 -6.61
N ASN A 34 -9.92 -6.33 -5.31
CA ASN A 34 -10.85 -5.57 -4.48
C ASN A 34 -10.48 -4.09 -4.36
N LEU A 35 -9.18 -3.75 -4.32
CA LEU A 35 -8.72 -2.36 -4.25
C LEU A 35 -8.77 -1.69 -5.63
N GLN A 36 -8.39 -2.43 -6.67
CA GLN A 36 -8.49 -1.95 -8.05
C GLN A 36 -9.95 -1.65 -8.43
N SER A 37 -10.89 -2.51 -8.02
CA SER A 37 -12.33 -2.31 -8.23
C SER A 37 -12.88 -1.09 -7.48
N ARG A 38 -12.18 -0.58 -6.46
CA ARG A 38 -12.52 0.67 -5.76
C ARG A 38 -11.88 1.90 -6.43
N GLY A 39 -11.19 1.72 -7.56
CA GLY A 39 -10.51 2.79 -8.30
C GLY A 39 -9.12 3.14 -7.76
N ILE A 40 -8.51 2.28 -6.94
CA ILE A 40 -7.16 2.53 -6.41
C ILE A 40 -6.13 2.15 -7.47
N HIS A 41 -5.31 3.14 -7.86
CA HIS A 41 -4.18 2.91 -8.75
C HIS A 41 -3.10 2.06 -8.08
N ASN A 42 -2.52 1.16 -8.84
CA ASN A 42 -1.44 0.28 -8.40
C ASN A 42 -0.05 0.92 -8.45
N VAL A 43 0.07 2.15 -8.93
CA VAL A 43 1.34 2.87 -9.02
C VAL A 43 1.48 3.85 -7.85
N PHE A 44 2.56 3.71 -7.08
CA PHE A 44 2.85 4.55 -5.92
C PHE A 44 4.29 5.06 -5.93
N HIS A 45 4.49 6.26 -5.38
CA HIS A 45 5.82 6.82 -5.17
C HIS A 45 6.52 6.16 -3.96
N SER A 46 7.85 6.02 -4.01
CA SER A 46 8.68 5.41 -2.95
C SER A 46 8.41 5.96 -1.56
N SER A 47 8.15 7.27 -1.44
CA SER A 47 7.83 7.93 -0.17
C SER A 47 6.60 7.37 0.55
N LEU A 48 5.69 6.71 -0.18
CA LEU A 48 4.49 6.08 0.35
C LEU A 48 4.65 4.57 0.59
N LEU A 49 5.81 4.01 0.27
CA LEU A 49 6.11 2.59 0.41
C LEU A 49 7.01 2.36 1.61
N ARG A 50 6.88 1.17 2.19
CA ARG A 50 7.75 0.73 3.28
C ARG A 50 8.14 -0.72 3.05
N ILE A 51 9.42 -1.01 3.30
CA ILE A 51 9.93 -2.38 3.24
C ILE A 51 9.18 -3.20 4.29
N HIS A 52 8.62 -4.33 3.88
CA HIS A 52 8.00 -5.27 4.79
C HIS A 52 9.10 -6.08 5.49
N GLU A 53 9.23 -5.88 6.79
CA GLU A 53 10.08 -6.70 7.65
C GLU A 53 9.22 -7.87 8.16
N PRO A 54 9.43 -9.12 7.69
CA PRO A 54 8.79 -10.27 8.32
C PRO A 54 9.30 -10.36 9.75
N ASN A 55 8.38 -10.50 10.72
CA ASN A 55 8.75 -10.74 12.10
C ASN A 55 9.32 -12.17 12.18
N ASP A 56 10.65 -12.28 12.20
CA ASP A 56 11.38 -13.53 12.40
C ASP A 56 11.16 -13.95 13.87
N ASP A 57 10.49 -15.08 14.10
CA ASP A 57 10.33 -15.73 15.41
C ASP A 57 11.54 -16.63 15.68
#